data_AF-A0A3D6C167-F1
#
_entry.id   AF-A0A3D6C167-F1
#
_cell.length_a   1.000
_cell.length_b   1.000
_cell.length_c   1.000
_cell.angle_alpha   90.00
_cell.angle_beta   90.00
_cell.angle_gamma   90.00
#
_symmetry.space_group_name_H-M   'P 1'
#
loop_
_entity.id
_entity.type
_entity.pdbx_description
1 polymer ?
#
loop_
_entity_poly.entity_id
_entity_poly.type
_entity_poly.pdbx_seq_one_letter_code
_entity_poly.pdbx_strand_id
1 'polypeptide(L)'
;FFCVTASVGKKHDQHWMLENLPKDGSVCMEDVTYKQGCLVLVGPDSRKVLEKIAYDDVSNDAFKFGTSQEIFVGRTRCRVNRMNYVGELGYEIFHDIQHQIGLYQALMTAGEEFDIKLIGMHAMDSMRLEKGYLAWKSEMNVHHTPLETNVAWTVKMDKEFIGKAGIEKQKSEGIPRKLVCLVVDADDADAWGYNPIFNGDEMVGMTSSGGYGHRTEKSIALGYVAPVELAKAGTKLEVEILGVKRSAEVVSMPLYDPKNEKMKS
;
A
#
# COMPACT_ATOMS: atom_id res chain seq x y z
N PHE A 1 9.29 -19.45 0.16
CA PHE A 1 8.65 -18.14 -0.10
C PHE A 1 7.30 -18.12 0.59
N PHE A 2 6.83 -16.94 1.00
CA PHE A 2 5.49 -16.73 1.51
C PHE A 2 4.90 -15.55 0.74
N CYS A 3 3.91 -15.81 -0.11
CA CYS A 3 3.35 -14.82 -1.03
C CYS A 3 2.04 -14.28 -0.46
N VAL A 4 1.96 -12.96 -0.31
CA VAL A 4 0.76 -12.27 0.17
C VAL A 4 0.21 -11.43 -0.99
N THR A 5 -1.10 -11.50 -1.20
CA THR A 5 -1.81 -10.65 -2.17
C THR A 5 -3.04 -10.02 -1.51
N ALA A 6 -3.59 -9.00 -2.16
CA ALA A 6 -4.84 -8.37 -1.75
C ALA A 6 -6.00 -9.37 -1.71
N SER A 7 -6.87 -9.25 -0.71
CA SER A 7 -8.05 -10.10 -0.55
C SER A 7 -8.92 -10.12 -1.82
N VAL A 8 -9.13 -8.96 -2.43
CA VAL A 8 -9.87 -8.78 -3.69
C VAL A 8 -9.17 -9.38 -4.92
N GLY A 9 -7.86 -9.62 -4.84
CA GLY A 9 -7.02 -10.17 -5.91
C GLY A 9 -6.76 -11.68 -5.77
N LYS A 10 -7.06 -12.28 -4.62
CA LYS A 10 -6.67 -13.66 -4.27
C LYS A 10 -6.87 -14.69 -5.38
N LYS A 11 -8.10 -14.82 -5.91
CA LYS A 11 -8.40 -15.82 -6.95
C LYS A 11 -7.73 -15.50 -8.29
N HIS A 12 -7.66 -14.22 -8.65
CA HIS A 12 -7.02 -13.77 -9.88
C HIS A 12 -5.54 -14.13 -9.86
N ASP A 13 -4.83 -13.73 -8.81
CA ASP A 13 -3.39 -13.95 -8.69
C ASP A 13 -3.06 -15.43 -8.53
N GLN A 14 -3.87 -16.17 -7.77
CA GLN A 14 -3.74 -17.62 -7.62
C GLN A 14 -3.87 -18.33 -8.97
N HIS A 15 -4.87 -17.98 -9.77
CA HIS A 15 -5.06 -18.56 -11.10
C HIS A 15 -3.86 -18.25 -12.01
N TRP A 16 -3.45 -16.98 -12.05
CA TRP A 16 -2.28 -16.56 -12.82
C TRP A 16 -1.01 -17.31 -12.42
N MET A 17 -0.76 -17.48 -11.11
CA MET A 17 0.39 -18.26 -10.63
C MET A 17 0.29 -19.72 -11.05
N LEU A 18 -0.88 -20.36 -10.92
CA LEU A 18 -1.08 -21.76 -11.32
C LEU A 18 -0.79 -22.00 -12.81
N GLU A 19 -1.22 -21.08 -13.69
CA GLU A 19 -0.96 -21.19 -15.13
C GLU A 19 0.53 -21.07 -15.47
N ASN A 20 1.28 -20.31 -14.67
CA ASN A 20 2.69 -20.02 -14.88
C ASN A 20 3.64 -20.91 -14.05
N LEU A 21 3.12 -21.87 -13.28
CA LEU A 21 3.96 -22.82 -12.55
C LEU A 21 4.73 -23.72 -13.53
N PRO A 22 6.01 -24.04 -13.20
CA PRO A 22 6.73 -25.09 -13.91
C PRO A 22 5.95 -26.42 -13.88
N LYS A 23 5.80 -27.03 -15.06
CA LYS A 23 5.07 -28.30 -15.22
C LYS A 23 5.87 -29.52 -14.75
N ASP A 24 7.16 -29.35 -14.46
CA ASP A 24 8.08 -30.41 -14.03
C ASP A 24 7.99 -30.71 -12.52
N GLY A 25 7.14 -29.98 -11.78
CA GLY A 25 6.98 -30.15 -10.34
C GLY A 25 8.12 -29.59 -9.49
N SER A 26 9.05 -28.83 -10.09
CA SER A 26 10.15 -28.17 -9.37
C SER A 26 9.67 -27.12 -8.36
N VAL A 27 8.47 -26.58 -8.56
CA VAL A 27 7.81 -25.63 -7.66
C VAL A 27 6.40 -26.08 -7.38
N CYS A 28 6.06 -26.19 -6.10
CA CYS A 28 4.70 -26.44 -5.62
C CYS A 28 4.12 -25.18 -4.97
N MET A 29 2.85 -24.90 -5.24
CA MET A 29 2.12 -23.81 -4.58
C MET A 29 1.05 -24.40 -3.67
N GLU A 30 1.06 -24.00 -2.41
CA GLU A 30 0.00 -24.30 -1.45
C GLU A 30 -0.78 -23.03 -1.11
N ASP A 31 -2.11 -23.11 -1.19
CA ASP A 31 -2.98 -22.04 -0.73
C ASP A 31 -3.24 -22.17 0.77
N VAL A 32 -2.60 -21.30 1.54
CA VAL A 32 -2.71 -21.24 3.00
C VAL A 32 -3.63 -20.11 3.48
N THR A 33 -4.39 -19.47 2.59
CA THR A 33 -5.21 -18.28 2.88
C THR A 33 -6.13 -18.48 4.09
N TYR A 34 -6.77 -19.64 4.20
CA TYR A 34 -7.71 -19.96 5.29
C TYR A 34 -7.05 -20.69 6.47
N LYS A 35 -5.75 -20.99 6.36
CA LYS A 35 -4.96 -21.60 7.45
C LYS A 35 -4.22 -20.55 8.26
N GLN A 36 -4.04 -19.35 7.72
CA GLN A 36 -3.29 -18.26 8.34
C GLN A 36 -4.21 -17.08 8.69
N GLY A 37 -4.02 -16.52 9.88
CA GLY A 37 -4.47 -15.19 10.25
C GLY A 37 -3.35 -14.17 10.07
N CYS A 38 -3.71 -12.88 10.01
CA CYS A 38 -2.77 -11.78 10.07
C CYS A 38 -3.34 -10.68 10.97
N LEU A 39 -2.55 -10.26 11.96
CA LEU A 39 -2.81 -9.09 12.77
C LEU A 39 -1.72 -8.06 12.48
N VAL A 40 -2.12 -6.82 12.21
CA VAL A 40 -1.17 -5.72 11.99
C VAL A 40 -1.10 -4.88 13.25
N LEU A 41 0.07 -4.88 13.89
CA LEU A 41 0.36 -4.05 15.04
C LEU A 41 1.16 -2.84 14.56
N VAL A 42 0.61 -1.64 14.67
CA VAL A 42 1.19 -0.45 14.04
C VAL A 42 1.00 0.80 14.87
N GLY A 43 1.96 1.71 14.77
CA GLY A 43 2.05 2.94 15.55
C GLY A 43 3.42 3.09 16.22
N PRO A 44 3.75 4.27 16.74
CA PRO A 44 5.05 4.55 17.36
C PRO A 44 5.37 3.63 18.54
N ASP A 45 4.36 3.17 19.27
CA ASP A 45 4.52 2.25 20.42
C ASP A 45 4.38 0.77 20.05
N SER A 46 4.20 0.42 18.76
CA SER A 46 4.02 -0.97 18.32
C SER A 46 5.17 -1.89 18.73
N ARG A 47 6.42 -1.39 18.72
CA ARG A 47 7.56 -2.15 19.24
C ARG A 47 7.45 -2.39 20.74
N LYS A 48 7.09 -1.38 21.54
CA LYS A 48 6.96 -1.53 23.01
C LYS A 48 5.89 -2.55 23.36
N VAL A 49 4.77 -2.55 22.63
CA VAL A 49 3.72 -3.58 22.75
C VAL A 49 4.29 -4.96 22.45
N LEU A 50 5.02 -5.10 21.33
CA LEU A 50 5.60 -6.36 20.92
C LEU A 50 6.65 -6.88 21.91
N GLU A 51 7.53 -6.01 22.43
CA GLU A 51 8.57 -6.33 23.42
C GLU A 51 8.01 -6.95 24.70
N LYS A 52 6.78 -6.61 25.10
CA LYS A 52 6.17 -7.19 26.31
C LYS A 52 5.81 -8.67 26.16
N ILE A 53 5.62 -9.14 24.93
CA ILE A 53 5.10 -10.48 24.65
C ILE A 53 5.96 -11.27 23.67
N ALA A 54 6.98 -10.65 23.07
CA ALA A 54 7.99 -11.34 22.29
C ALA A 54 9.06 -11.93 23.21
N TYR A 55 9.56 -13.11 22.84
CA TYR A 55 10.68 -13.74 23.54
C TYR A 55 12.03 -13.35 22.93
N ASP A 56 12.03 -13.00 21.66
CA ASP A 56 13.19 -12.60 20.87
C ASP A 56 13.42 -11.07 20.92
N ASP A 57 14.63 -10.64 20.60
CA ASP A 57 14.97 -9.21 20.48
C ASP A 57 14.29 -8.59 19.24
N VAL A 58 13.37 -7.66 19.47
CA VAL A 58 12.63 -6.93 18.44
C VAL A 58 13.06 -5.47 18.29
N SER A 59 14.23 -5.12 18.83
CA SER A 59 14.88 -3.82 18.65
C SER A 59 15.12 -3.51 17.17
N ASN A 60 15.37 -2.23 16.88
CA ASN A 60 15.60 -1.77 15.51
C ASN A 60 16.80 -2.49 14.84
N ASP A 61 17.85 -2.78 15.62
CA ASP A 61 19.07 -3.42 15.12
C ASP A 61 18.89 -4.91 14.88
N ALA A 62 18.19 -5.61 15.78
CA ALA A 62 17.92 -7.05 15.67
C ALA A 62 16.84 -7.36 14.63
N PHE A 63 15.82 -6.51 14.51
CA PHE A 63 14.70 -6.73 13.61
C PHE A 63 14.51 -5.55 12.68
N LYS A 64 15.33 -5.46 11.62
CA LYS A 64 15.38 -4.32 10.68
C LYS A 64 14.14 -4.19 9.79
N PHE A 65 13.83 -2.97 9.37
CA PHE A 65 12.75 -2.68 8.42
C PHE A 65 12.92 -3.49 7.12
N GLY A 66 11.82 -4.05 6.60
CA GLY A 66 11.81 -4.85 5.38
C GLY A 66 12.33 -6.28 5.54
N THR A 67 12.52 -6.74 6.79
CA THR A 67 12.88 -8.13 7.10
C THR A 67 11.70 -8.91 7.67
N SER A 68 11.83 -10.24 7.68
CA SER A 68 10.85 -11.19 8.20
C SER A 68 11.54 -12.19 9.12
N GLN A 69 10.94 -12.49 10.26
CA GLN A 69 11.47 -13.43 11.25
C GLN A 69 10.37 -14.35 11.76
N GLU A 70 10.75 -15.56 12.18
CA GLU A 70 9.85 -16.45 12.91
C GLU A 70 10.17 -16.36 14.40
N ILE A 71 9.23 -15.80 15.17
CA ILE A 71 9.39 -15.54 16.61
C ILE A 71 8.13 -15.95 17.36
N PHE A 72 8.24 -16.13 18.67
CA PHE A 72 7.07 -16.30 19.52
C PHE A 72 6.50 -14.94 19.93
N VAL A 73 5.21 -14.74 19.68
CA VAL A 73 4.44 -13.58 20.16
C VAL A 73 3.37 -14.11 21.10
N GLY A 74 3.52 -13.82 22.40
CA GLY A 74 2.87 -14.59 23.43
C GLY A 74 3.18 -16.08 23.25
N ARG A 75 2.18 -16.94 23.38
CA ARG A 75 2.38 -18.41 23.27
C ARG A 75 2.30 -18.93 21.82
N THR A 76 2.28 -18.05 20.83
CA THR A 76 2.04 -18.41 19.42
C THR A 76 3.29 -18.17 18.60
N ARG A 77 3.74 -19.22 17.87
CA ARG A 77 4.79 -19.08 16.87
C ARG A 77 4.23 -18.33 15.67
N CYS A 78 4.85 -17.20 15.33
CA CYS A 78 4.38 -16.31 14.28
C CYS A 78 5.49 -16.06 13.25
N ARG A 79 5.10 -15.81 11.99
CA ARG A 79 5.96 -15.12 11.03
C ARG A 79 5.64 -13.64 11.11
N VAL A 80 6.62 -12.86 11.56
CA VAL A 80 6.49 -11.41 11.73
C VAL A 80 7.24 -10.72 10.61
N ASN A 81 6.60 -9.78 9.92
CA ASN A 81 7.24 -8.92 8.94
C ASN A 81 7.32 -7.50 9.50
N ARG A 82 8.49 -6.87 9.49
CA ARG A 82 8.62 -5.45 9.87
C ARG A 82 8.34 -4.55 8.67
N MET A 83 7.06 -4.45 8.32
CA MET A 83 6.49 -3.58 7.30
C MET A 83 4.96 -3.50 7.50
N ASN A 84 4.31 -2.51 6.89
CA ASN A 84 2.86 -2.33 6.93
C ASN A 84 2.42 -1.33 5.85
N TYR A 85 1.12 -1.11 5.74
CA TYR A 85 0.51 -0.28 4.71
C TYR A 85 0.04 1.11 5.19
N VAL A 86 0.42 1.55 6.40
CA VAL A 86 -0.01 2.86 6.96
C VAL A 86 1.15 3.85 7.18
N GLY A 87 2.39 3.38 7.05
CA GLY A 87 3.59 4.24 7.02
C GLY A 87 4.12 4.67 8.38
N GLU A 88 3.72 3.98 9.45
CA GLU A 88 4.30 4.08 10.79
C GLU A 88 5.18 2.87 11.09
N LEU A 89 5.93 2.89 12.21
CA LEU A 89 6.53 1.67 12.74
C LEU A 89 5.43 0.63 12.97
N GLY A 90 5.66 -0.60 12.51
CA GLY A 90 4.70 -1.67 12.73
C GLY A 90 5.11 -3.00 12.12
N TYR A 91 4.29 -4.00 12.41
CA TYR A 91 4.55 -5.41 12.16
C TYR A 91 3.29 -6.09 11.62
N GLU A 92 3.43 -6.87 10.56
CA GLU A 92 2.43 -7.86 10.14
C GLU A 92 2.74 -9.19 10.83
N ILE A 93 1.79 -9.71 11.62
CA ILE A 93 1.97 -10.90 12.45
C ILE A 93 1.12 -12.03 11.88
N PHE A 94 1.73 -12.83 11.00
CA PHE A 94 1.12 -14.02 10.43
C PHE A 94 1.23 -15.22 11.38
N HIS A 95 0.16 -15.97 11.52
CA HIS A 95 0.04 -17.08 12.48
C HIS A 95 -1.03 -18.07 12.03
N ASP A 96 -1.01 -19.30 12.54
CA ASP A 96 -2.08 -20.26 12.27
C ASP A 96 -3.42 -19.74 12.80
N ILE A 97 -4.47 -19.83 11.98
CA ILE A 97 -5.77 -19.19 12.22
C ILE A 97 -6.41 -19.60 13.56
N GLN A 98 -6.11 -20.79 14.06
CA GLN A 98 -6.59 -21.30 15.35
C GLN A 98 -6.09 -20.47 16.55
N HIS A 99 -5.00 -19.71 16.38
CA HIS A 99 -4.42 -18.88 17.43
C HIS A 99 -4.91 -17.42 17.40
N GLN A 100 -5.71 -17.04 16.40
CA GLN A 100 -6.16 -15.65 16.16
C GLN A 100 -6.73 -14.98 17.40
N ILE A 101 -7.64 -15.64 18.11
CA ILE A 101 -8.32 -15.05 19.28
C ILE A 101 -7.31 -14.84 20.42
N GLY A 102 -6.50 -15.86 20.73
CA GLY A 102 -5.53 -15.79 21.82
C GLY A 102 -4.43 -14.75 21.57
N LEU A 103 -3.93 -14.69 20.33
CA LEU A 103 -2.92 -13.71 19.93
C LEU A 103 -3.49 -12.28 19.96
N TYR A 104 -4.72 -12.09 19.45
CA TYR A 104 -5.43 -10.81 19.53
C TYR A 104 -5.57 -10.34 20.98
N GLN A 105 -6.05 -11.20 21.88
CA GLN A 105 -6.21 -10.86 23.30
C GLN A 105 -4.87 -10.52 23.96
N ALA A 106 -3.81 -11.27 23.66
CA ALA A 106 -2.47 -11.00 24.17
C ALA A 106 -1.93 -9.64 23.73
N LEU A 107 -2.10 -9.30 22.44
CA LEU A 107 -1.71 -8.00 21.88
C LEU A 107 -2.50 -6.85 22.51
N MET A 108 -3.82 -6.99 22.63
CA MET A 108 -4.67 -5.97 23.23
C MET A 108 -4.30 -5.75 24.70
N THR A 109 -4.12 -6.81 25.49
CA THR A 109 -3.72 -6.74 26.90
C THR A 109 -2.35 -6.07 27.05
N ALA A 110 -1.37 -6.45 26.25
CA ALA A 110 -0.03 -5.86 26.28
C ALA A 110 -0.05 -4.37 25.88
N GLY A 111 -0.98 -3.99 25.00
CA GLY A 111 -1.16 -2.65 24.49
C GLY A 111 -2.01 -1.70 25.33
N GLU A 112 -2.65 -2.17 26.40
CA GLU A 112 -3.53 -1.33 27.24
C GLU A 112 -2.82 -0.08 27.79
N GLU A 113 -1.58 -0.22 28.25
CA GLU A 113 -0.80 0.92 28.78
C GLU A 113 -0.37 1.93 27.71
N PHE A 114 -0.46 1.56 26.44
CA PHE A 114 -0.14 2.39 25.28
C PHE A 114 -1.41 2.87 24.55
N ASP A 115 -2.58 2.74 25.18
CA ASP A 115 -3.88 3.12 24.63
C ASP A 115 -4.18 2.48 23.26
N ILE A 116 -3.82 1.21 23.07
CA ILE A 116 -4.02 0.49 21.81
C ILE A 116 -5.48 0.58 21.33
N LYS A 117 -5.67 0.87 20.04
CA LYS A 117 -6.99 0.98 19.40
C LYS A 117 -7.09 0.04 18.20
N LEU A 118 -8.32 -0.36 17.92
CA LEU A 118 -8.67 -1.02 16.66
C LEU A 118 -8.91 0.04 15.59
N ILE A 119 -8.33 -0.20 14.42
CA ILE A 119 -8.57 0.60 13.22
C ILE A 119 -9.13 -0.28 12.12
N GLY A 120 -10.06 0.28 11.34
CA GLY A 120 -10.66 -0.37 10.19
C GLY A 120 -9.99 0.00 8.87
N MET A 121 -10.53 -0.55 7.77
CA MET A 121 -10.01 -0.31 6.42
C MET A 121 -10.06 1.16 6.01
N HIS A 122 -11.07 1.94 6.41
CA HIS A 122 -11.14 3.37 6.05
C HIS A 122 -10.00 4.20 6.65
N ALA A 123 -9.60 3.93 7.90
CA ALA A 123 -8.44 4.57 8.51
C ALA A 123 -7.15 4.16 7.79
N MET A 124 -7.02 2.88 7.42
CA MET A 124 -5.89 2.40 6.63
C MET A 124 -5.83 3.04 5.23
N ASP A 125 -6.97 3.18 4.55
CA ASP A 125 -7.08 3.82 3.24
C ASP A 125 -6.73 5.31 3.30
N SER A 126 -7.15 6.02 4.35
CA SER A 126 -6.70 7.39 4.60
C SER A 126 -5.17 7.43 4.74
N MET A 127 -4.60 6.57 5.60
CA MET A 127 -3.17 6.60 5.89
C MET A 127 -2.29 6.18 4.70
N ARG A 128 -2.73 5.22 3.89
CA ARG A 128 -1.98 4.78 2.70
C ARG A 128 -1.98 5.85 1.61
N LEU A 129 -3.04 6.65 1.47
CA LEU A 129 -3.10 7.78 0.54
C LEU A 129 -2.06 8.83 0.90
N GLU A 130 -1.94 9.17 2.19
CA GLU A 130 -0.92 10.11 2.67
C GLU A 130 0.51 9.64 2.39
N LYS A 131 0.73 8.31 2.39
CA LYS A 131 1.98 7.67 2.01
C LYS A 131 2.15 7.47 0.49
N GLY A 132 1.15 7.80 -0.32
CA GLY A 132 1.19 7.55 -1.76
C GLY A 132 1.34 6.08 -2.13
N TYR A 133 0.87 5.18 -1.26
CA TYR A 133 0.90 3.75 -1.50
C TYR A 133 -0.23 3.35 -2.46
N LEU A 134 0.14 2.49 -3.41
CA LEU A 134 -0.73 2.08 -4.51
C LEU A 134 -1.56 0.87 -4.12
N ALA A 135 -2.82 0.83 -4.52
CA ALA A 135 -3.70 -0.32 -4.30
C ALA A 135 -3.89 -1.12 -5.59
N TRP A 136 -3.85 -2.45 -5.48
CA TRP A 136 -4.22 -3.35 -6.58
C TRP A 136 -5.72 -3.23 -6.87
N LYS A 137 -6.08 -3.18 -8.15
CA LYS A 137 -7.41 -2.83 -8.70
C LYS A 137 -7.84 -1.37 -8.52
N SER A 138 -6.93 -0.51 -8.08
CA SER A 138 -7.11 0.94 -8.17
C SER A 138 -6.01 1.53 -9.04
N GLU A 139 -4.94 2.07 -8.43
CA GLU A 139 -3.78 2.62 -9.15
C GLU A 139 -3.09 1.54 -10.01
N MET A 140 -2.96 0.33 -9.49
CA MET A 140 -2.38 -0.78 -10.24
C MET A 140 -3.51 -1.65 -10.76
N ASN A 141 -3.63 -1.82 -12.07
CA ASN A 141 -4.60 -2.70 -12.71
C ASN A 141 -4.08 -3.11 -14.11
N VAL A 142 -4.88 -3.85 -14.89
CA VAL A 142 -4.50 -4.35 -16.23
C VAL A 142 -4.33 -3.26 -17.30
N HIS A 143 -4.76 -2.02 -17.02
CA HIS A 143 -4.71 -0.89 -17.95
C HIS A 143 -3.46 -0.02 -17.77
N HIS A 144 -2.70 -0.21 -16.70
CA HIS A 144 -1.55 0.62 -16.35
C HIS A 144 -0.28 -0.21 -16.24
N THR A 145 0.84 0.43 -16.57
CA THR A 145 2.15 -0.17 -16.37
C THR A 145 2.83 0.42 -15.14
N PRO A 146 3.79 -0.30 -14.53
CA PRO A 146 4.60 0.26 -13.45
C PRO A 146 5.34 1.54 -13.85
N LEU A 147 5.67 1.74 -15.13
CA LEU A 147 6.37 2.94 -15.62
C LEU A 147 5.52 4.20 -15.50
N GLU A 148 4.19 4.07 -15.50
CA GLU A 148 3.25 5.17 -15.36
C GLU A 148 3.10 5.61 -13.89
N THR A 149 3.66 4.86 -12.94
CA THR A 149 3.48 5.06 -11.48
C THR A 149 4.77 5.46 -10.77
N ASN A 150 4.71 5.63 -9.44
CA ASN A 150 5.87 5.82 -8.58
C ASN A 150 6.60 4.51 -8.19
N VAL A 151 6.14 3.34 -8.65
CA VAL A 151 6.78 2.03 -8.36
C VAL A 151 7.64 1.49 -9.50
N ALA A 152 7.94 2.29 -10.53
CA ALA A 152 8.77 1.88 -11.67
C ALA A 152 10.14 1.29 -11.26
N TRP A 153 10.69 1.70 -10.11
CA TRP A 153 11.95 1.20 -9.55
C TRP A 153 11.94 -0.30 -9.21
N THR A 154 10.76 -0.90 -9.06
CA THR A 154 10.56 -2.33 -8.79
C THR A 154 10.79 -3.20 -10.03
N VAL A 155 10.76 -2.62 -11.23
CA VAL A 155 10.97 -3.33 -12.50
C VAL A 155 12.48 -3.44 -12.78
N LYS A 156 13.05 -4.60 -12.47
CA LYS A 156 14.48 -4.89 -12.70
C LYS A 156 14.68 -5.48 -14.09
N MET A 157 15.23 -4.67 -15.01
CA MET A 157 15.41 -5.03 -16.43
C MET A 157 16.60 -5.97 -16.69
N ASP A 158 17.44 -6.19 -15.69
CA ASP A 158 18.64 -7.04 -15.71
C ASP A 158 18.33 -8.54 -15.62
N LYS A 159 17.05 -8.91 -15.57
CA LYS A 159 16.58 -10.30 -15.56
C LYS A 159 15.42 -10.50 -16.53
N GLU A 160 15.11 -11.76 -16.80
CA GLU A 160 13.91 -12.15 -17.53
C GLU A 160 12.68 -12.18 -16.61
N PHE A 161 11.54 -11.72 -17.13
CA PHE A 161 10.25 -11.75 -16.45
C PHE A 161 9.10 -11.60 -17.45
N ILE A 162 7.92 -12.09 -17.08
CA ILE A 162 6.70 -11.97 -17.90
C ILE A 162 6.33 -10.49 -18.04
N GLY A 163 6.20 -10.01 -19.28
CA GLY A 163 5.88 -8.61 -19.58
C GLY A 163 7.08 -7.72 -19.90
N LYS A 164 8.32 -8.23 -19.84
CA LYS A 164 9.55 -7.46 -20.14
C LYS A 164 9.52 -6.74 -21.49
N ALA A 165 9.16 -7.45 -22.56
CA ALA A 165 9.06 -6.88 -23.91
C ALA A 165 8.06 -5.71 -23.99
N GLY A 166 6.96 -5.76 -23.23
CA GLY A 166 5.99 -4.67 -23.17
C GLY A 166 6.56 -3.42 -22.49
N ILE A 167 7.33 -3.60 -21.42
CA ILE A 167 8.04 -2.51 -20.73
C ILE A 167 9.12 -1.90 -21.62
N GLU A 168 9.87 -2.71 -22.37
CA GLU A 168 10.88 -2.24 -23.33
C GLU A 168 10.25 -1.41 -24.44
N LYS A 169 9.15 -1.92 -25.02
CA LYS A 169 8.38 -1.18 -26.02
C LYS A 169 7.93 0.17 -25.49
N GLN A 170 7.29 0.23 -24.32
CA GLN A 170 6.83 1.48 -23.74
C GLN A 170 7.97 2.47 -23.43
N LYS A 171 9.16 1.98 -23.01
CA LYS A 171 10.33 2.86 -22.84
C LYS A 171 10.77 3.50 -24.16
N SER A 172 10.66 2.78 -25.27
CA SER A 172 11.02 3.30 -26.60
C SER A 172 9.97 4.27 -27.18
N GLU A 173 8.68 4.01 -26.96
CA GLU A 173 7.58 4.80 -27.51
C GLU A 173 7.24 6.03 -26.64
N GLY A 174 7.65 6.02 -25.37
CA GLY A 174 7.32 7.06 -24.40
C GLY A 174 6.17 6.66 -23.47
N ILE A 175 6.09 7.35 -22.35
CA ILE A 175 5.07 7.10 -21.32
C ILE A 175 3.86 7.99 -21.65
N PRO A 176 2.66 7.44 -21.89
CA PRO A 176 1.52 8.21 -22.39
C PRO A 176 0.78 9.01 -21.30
N ARG A 177 0.93 8.60 -20.03
CA ARG A 177 0.27 9.19 -18.86
C ARG A 177 1.06 8.93 -17.59
N LYS A 178 0.79 9.69 -16.54
CA LYS A 178 1.46 9.51 -15.24
C LYS A 178 0.44 9.54 -14.10
N LEU A 179 0.66 8.67 -13.12
CA LEU A 179 0.01 8.73 -11.83
C LEU A 179 0.54 9.95 -11.07
N VAL A 180 -0.38 10.78 -10.58
CA VAL A 180 -0.13 11.96 -9.74
C VAL A 180 -0.80 11.81 -8.39
N CYS A 181 -0.33 12.60 -7.43
CA CYS A 181 -1.06 12.91 -6.21
C CYS A 181 -1.56 14.35 -6.29
N LEU A 182 -2.81 14.54 -5.94
CA LEU A 182 -3.50 15.81 -5.94
C LEU A 182 -3.88 16.14 -4.50
N VAL A 183 -3.60 17.37 -4.08
CA VAL A 183 -4.30 17.99 -2.95
C VAL A 183 -5.46 18.78 -3.53
N VAL A 184 -6.68 18.42 -3.12
CA VAL A 184 -7.92 19.01 -3.62
C VAL A 184 -8.44 20.00 -2.58
N ASP A 185 -8.83 21.20 -3.03
CA ASP A 185 -9.58 22.17 -2.24
C ASP A 185 -11.05 21.73 -2.16
N ALA A 186 -11.24 20.61 -1.46
CA ALA A 186 -12.53 20.00 -1.21
C ALA A 186 -13.30 20.78 -0.13
N ASP A 187 -14.61 20.60 -0.13
CA ASP A 187 -15.54 21.31 0.75
C ASP A 187 -16.12 20.34 1.78
N ASP A 188 -17.35 19.86 1.57
CA ASP A 188 -18.03 18.88 2.42
C ASP A 188 -17.94 17.42 1.91
N ALA A 189 -17.21 17.21 0.80
CA ALA A 189 -16.97 15.89 0.21
C ALA A 189 -15.58 15.80 -0.42
N ASP A 190 -14.84 14.75 -0.11
CA ASP A 190 -13.55 14.46 -0.71
C ASP A 190 -13.65 13.81 -2.09
N ALA A 191 -12.57 13.91 -2.85
CA ALA A 191 -12.40 13.10 -4.05
C ALA A 191 -12.38 11.61 -3.68
N TRP A 192 -12.90 10.78 -4.59
CA TRP A 192 -12.89 9.33 -4.50
C TRP A 192 -12.14 8.75 -5.72
N GLY A 193 -12.35 7.46 -6.03
CA GLY A 193 -12.00 6.90 -7.33
C GLY A 193 -13.04 7.26 -8.40
N TYR A 194 -12.56 7.40 -9.64
CA TYR A 194 -13.33 7.69 -10.85
C TYR A 194 -13.88 9.12 -10.98
N ASN A 195 -13.36 10.09 -10.21
CA ASN A 195 -13.65 11.50 -10.44
C ASN A 195 -12.87 12.03 -11.64
N PRO A 196 -13.51 12.75 -12.58
CA PRO A 196 -12.81 13.40 -13.69
C PRO A 196 -11.80 14.45 -13.22
N ILE A 197 -10.64 14.50 -13.88
CA ILE A 197 -9.60 15.51 -13.67
C ILE A 197 -9.56 16.41 -14.90
N PHE A 198 -9.61 17.72 -14.69
CA PHE A 198 -9.65 18.74 -15.73
C PHE A 198 -8.44 19.67 -15.70
N ASN A 199 -8.09 20.18 -16.88
CA ASN A 199 -7.24 21.35 -17.07
C ASN A 199 -8.05 22.40 -17.84
N GLY A 200 -8.76 23.28 -17.10
CA GLY A 200 -9.79 24.13 -17.68
C GLY A 200 -11.00 23.31 -18.15
N ASP A 201 -11.32 23.37 -19.44
CA ASP A 201 -12.46 22.66 -20.01
C ASP A 201 -12.13 21.24 -20.51
N GLU A 202 -10.85 20.90 -20.61
CA GLU A 202 -10.41 19.60 -21.11
C GLU A 202 -10.30 18.59 -19.97
N MET A 203 -10.94 17.43 -20.12
CA MET A 203 -10.73 16.29 -19.23
C MET A 203 -9.38 15.63 -19.57
N VAL A 204 -8.43 15.74 -18.65
CA VAL A 204 -7.04 15.28 -18.83
C VAL A 204 -6.76 13.96 -18.10
N GLY A 205 -7.72 13.48 -17.30
CA GLY A 205 -7.48 12.33 -16.46
C GLY A 205 -8.66 11.93 -15.61
N MET A 206 -8.40 11.00 -14.72
CA MET A 206 -9.38 10.51 -13.76
C MET A 206 -8.67 10.04 -12.50
N THR A 207 -9.29 10.27 -11.34
CA THR A 207 -8.79 9.76 -10.07
C THR A 207 -8.96 8.24 -10.02
N SER A 208 -8.00 7.55 -9.41
CA SER A 208 -8.07 6.13 -9.09
C SER A 208 -8.54 5.91 -7.66
N SER A 209 -8.08 6.76 -6.73
CA SER A 209 -8.48 6.76 -5.33
C SER A 209 -8.53 8.17 -4.78
N GLY A 210 -9.25 8.37 -3.69
CA GLY A 210 -9.14 9.59 -2.90
C GLY A 210 -9.78 9.46 -1.52
N GLY A 211 -9.60 10.50 -0.71
CA GLY A 211 -10.17 10.64 0.62
C GLY A 211 -9.39 11.65 1.47
N TYR A 212 -9.89 11.91 2.67
CA TYR A 212 -9.23 12.81 3.61
C TYR A 212 -8.04 12.13 4.31
N GLY A 213 -6.88 12.78 4.28
CA GLY A 213 -5.71 12.43 5.06
C GLY A 213 -5.73 13.13 6.41
N HIS A 214 -6.02 12.41 7.49
CA HIS A 214 -6.17 13.01 8.82
C HIS A 214 -4.85 13.46 9.47
N ARG A 215 -3.68 12.95 9.04
CA ARG A 215 -2.36 13.38 9.57
C ARG A 215 -1.82 14.58 8.80
N THR A 216 -2.27 14.77 7.57
CA THR A 216 -1.87 15.86 6.67
C THR A 216 -2.91 16.97 6.58
N GLU A 217 -4.12 16.73 7.07
CA GLU A 217 -5.30 17.62 7.06
C GLU A 217 -5.69 18.07 5.65
N LYS A 218 -5.66 17.12 4.70
CA LYS A 218 -5.86 17.40 3.27
C LYS A 218 -6.81 16.40 2.63
N SER A 219 -7.63 16.88 1.70
CA SER A 219 -8.29 16.01 0.73
C SER A 219 -7.26 15.58 -0.32
N ILE A 220 -7.03 14.27 -0.43
CA ILE A 220 -5.98 13.69 -1.26
C ILE A 220 -6.63 12.83 -2.34
N ALA A 221 -6.19 12.97 -3.59
CA ALA A 221 -6.54 12.05 -4.65
C ALA A 221 -5.30 11.52 -5.36
N LEU A 222 -5.30 10.24 -5.70
CA LEU A 222 -4.39 9.65 -6.67
C LEU A 222 -5.13 9.55 -8.00
N GLY A 223 -4.45 9.77 -9.11
CA GLY A 223 -5.10 9.72 -10.43
C GLY A 223 -4.10 9.74 -11.57
N TYR A 224 -4.54 9.31 -12.74
CA TYR A 224 -3.71 9.35 -13.95
C TYR A 224 -4.06 10.58 -14.78
N VAL A 225 -3.04 11.31 -15.20
CA VAL A 225 -3.17 12.48 -16.09
C VAL A 225 -2.36 12.31 -17.36
N ALA A 226 -2.89 12.87 -18.46
CA ALA A 226 -2.24 13.01 -19.75
C ALA A 226 -2.52 14.41 -20.32
N PRO A 227 -1.56 15.06 -20.99
CA PRO A 227 -0.21 14.57 -21.27
C PRO A 227 0.70 14.60 -20.01
N VAL A 228 1.84 13.91 -20.06
CA VAL A 228 2.70 13.66 -18.89
C VAL A 228 3.28 14.93 -18.25
N GLU A 229 3.32 16.03 -18.99
CA GLU A 229 3.76 17.34 -18.53
C GLU A 229 2.87 17.88 -17.40
N LEU A 230 1.59 17.47 -17.37
CA LEU A 230 0.66 17.82 -16.30
C LEU A 230 0.97 17.11 -14.99
N ALA A 231 1.86 16.12 -14.98
CA ALA A 231 2.24 15.39 -13.77
C ALA A 231 3.34 16.08 -12.94
N LYS A 232 3.78 17.28 -13.34
CA LYS A 232 4.78 18.05 -12.60
C LYS A 232 4.18 18.61 -11.33
N ALA A 233 4.90 18.50 -10.20
CA ALA A 233 4.50 19.15 -8.96
C ALA A 233 4.32 20.67 -9.15
N GLY A 234 3.29 21.23 -8.53
CA GLY A 234 2.86 22.62 -8.70
C GLY A 234 1.85 22.84 -9.83
N THR A 235 1.58 21.83 -10.67
CA THR A 235 0.56 21.95 -11.74
C THR A 235 -0.83 22.09 -11.12
N LYS A 236 -1.56 23.12 -11.55
CA LYS A 236 -2.95 23.39 -11.13
C LYS A 236 -3.90 22.66 -12.06
N LEU A 237 -4.81 21.89 -11.47
CA LEU A 237 -5.85 21.12 -12.15
C LEU A 237 -7.17 21.31 -11.39
N GLU A 238 -8.23 20.68 -11.86
CA GLU A 238 -9.51 20.62 -11.15
C GLU A 238 -9.98 19.17 -11.05
N VAL A 239 -10.62 18.82 -9.95
CA VAL A 239 -11.27 17.51 -9.76
C VAL A 239 -12.76 17.74 -9.62
N GLU A 240 -13.57 17.08 -10.43
CA GLU A 240 -15.02 17.18 -10.32
C GLU A 240 -15.54 16.26 -9.21
N ILE A 241 -16.11 16.87 -8.17
CA ILE A 241 -16.73 16.18 -7.04
C ILE A 241 -18.21 16.54 -7.03
N LEU A 242 -19.08 15.54 -7.21
CA LEU A 242 -20.54 15.71 -7.22
C LEU A 242 -21.03 16.82 -8.17
N GLY A 243 -20.41 16.92 -9.36
CA GLY A 243 -20.75 17.91 -10.39
C GLY A 243 -20.15 19.30 -10.19
N VAL A 244 -19.32 19.50 -9.16
CA VAL A 244 -18.60 20.76 -8.91
C VAL A 244 -17.11 20.55 -9.14
N LYS A 245 -16.52 21.34 -10.06
CA LYS A 245 -15.06 21.39 -10.24
C LYS A 245 -14.41 22.06 -9.04
N ARG A 246 -13.60 21.32 -8.29
CA ARG A 246 -12.82 21.81 -7.15
C ARG A 246 -11.37 21.99 -7.58
N SER A 247 -10.72 23.08 -7.14
CA SER A 247 -9.32 23.33 -7.47
C SER A 247 -8.44 22.22 -6.88
N ALA A 248 -7.41 21.81 -7.60
CA ALA A 248 -6.45 20.81 -7.15
C ALA A 248 -5.03 21.18 -7.59
N GLU A 249 -4.05 20.73 -6.83
CA GLU A 249 -2.64 20.90 -7.17
C GLU A 249 -1.93 19.55 -7.15
N VAL A 250 -1.14 19.29 -8.19
CA VAL A 250 -0.24 18.14 -8.23
C VAL A 250 0.90 18.34 -7.23
N VAL A 251 1.09 17.39 -6.32
CA VAL A 251 2.10 17.44 -5.27
C VAL A 251 3.06 16.27 -5.35
N SER A 252 4.25 16.43 -4.77
CA SER A 252 5.18 15.31 -4.58
C SER A 252 4.65 14.34 -3.53
N MET A 253 4.75 13.05 -3.82
CA MET A 253 4.48 11.98 -2.85
C MET A 253 5.75 11.47 -2.17
N PRO A 254 5.64 10.98 -0.91
CA PRO A 254 4.43 10.98 -0.09
C PRO A 254 4.22 12.35 0.59
N LEU A 255 2.99 12.64 1.01
CA LEU A 255 2.65 13.84 1.78
C LEU A 255 3.02 13.69 3.26
N TYR A 256 2.93 12.46 3.78
CA TYR A 256 3.28 12.13 5.15
C TYR A 256 4.61 11.38 5.24
N ASP A 257 5.50 11.87 6.12
CA ASP A 257 6.84 11.32 6.34
C ASP A 257 7.60 11.03 5.02
N PRO A 258 7.99 12.06 4.23
CA PRO A 258 8.68 11.91 2.94
C PRO A 258 9.99 11.14 2.98
N LYS A 259 10.67 11.16 4.13
CA LYS A 259 11.95 10.45 4.33
C LYS A 259 11.76 9.01 4.82
N ASN A 260 10.51 8.63 5.10
CA ASN A 260 10.14 7.32 5.63
C ASN A 260 10.85 6.99 6.95
N GLU A 261 11.07 8.00 7.80
CA GLU A 261 11.80 7.91 9.06
C GLU A 261 10.96 7.18 10.12
N LYS A 262 9.65 7.46 10.20
CA LYS A 262 8.77 6.86 11.22
C LYS A 262 8.64 5.36 11.03
N MET A 263 8.46 4.92 9.79
CA MET A 263 8.40 3.50 9.43
C MET A 263 9.68 2.72 9.76
N LYS A 264 10.83 3.42 9.77
CA LYS A 264 12.17 2.83 10.02
C LYS A 264 12.67 3.05 11.45
N SER A 265 11.92 3.78 12.29
CA SER A 265 12.24 4.02 13.70
C SER A 265 12.22 2.76 14.54
#